data_AF-A0A0D1EPR7-F1
#
_entry.id   AF-A0A0D1EPR7-F1
#
_cell.length_a   1.000
_cell.length_b   1.000
_cell.length_c   1.000
_cell.angle_alpha   90.00
_cell.angle_beta   90.00
_cell.angle_gamma   90.00
#
_symmetry.space_group_name_H-M   'P 1'
#
loop_
_entity.id
_entity.type
_entity.pdbx_description
1 polymer ?
#
loop_
_entity_poly.entity_id
_entity_poly.type
_entity_poly.pdbx_seq_one_letter_code
_entity_poly.pdbx_strand_id
1 'polypeptide(L)'
;MKRPRLPDNWRRALRRGLAWLRLKVAEPWRLPLGILIAVLAALFWWLPGLGLWMVPVGIALAALGVRPIRRRLNRGRPPARVIGPVTRGHMVTVPEREEAMLETVARIAPQVDRLHLVLNGFDAIPEVLGAYGNVSPFIPKHDLGLGGLFLPRPGEVDRVLLLSDDFAYPTDYVRTLLAHGARLGLDRNVVGYDGTALSKDGPRRYAPEARLGYARGVGLLSLETVLLSGCHLPPVGQVEDAAGFASWLSGADLLPWAVPREAGWLPPRPALIEKPLTAFPHQGQRWQDWRDAA
;
A
#
# COMPACT_ATOMS: atom_id res chain seq x y z
N MET A 1 27.05 7.14 26.54
CA MET A 1 25.61 7.40 26.83
C MET A 1 24.73 6.72 25.78
N LYS A 2 24.02 5.64 26.15
CA LYS A 2 22.99 5.04 25.29
C LYS A 2 21.75 5.95 25.33
N ARG A 3 21.33 6.52 24.19
CA ARG A 3 20.08 7.30 24.12
C ARG A 3 18.91 6.40 24.57
N PRO A 4 18.00 6.85 25.45
CA PRO A 4 16.84 6.05 25.83
C PRO A 4 16.03 5.73 24.58
N ARG A 5 15.91 4.44 24.25
CA ARG A 5 15.07 3.98 23.15
C ARG A 5 13.63 4.04 23.64
N LEU A 6 12.87 4.99 23.11
CA LEU A 6 11.40 4.97 23.23
C LEU A 6 10.88 3.58 22.86
N PRO A 7 9.93 3.00 23.61
CA PRO A 7 9.39 1.68 23.31
C PRO A 7 8.80 1.63 21.89
N ASP A 8 8.95 0.51 21.19
CA ASP A 8 8.64 0.42 19.75
C ASP A 8 7.17 0.68 19.43
N ASN A 9 6.27 0.34 20.35
CA ASN A 9 4.83 0.63 20.26
C ASN A 9 4.53 2.14 20.15
N TRP A 10 5.23 2.99 20.90
CA TRP A 10 5.08 4.45 20.86
C TRP A 10 5.57 5.03 19.54
N ARG A 11 6.66 4.50 18.99
CA ARG A 11 7.17 4.91 17.67
C ARG A 11 6.16 4.58 16.57
N ARG A 12 5.58 3.38 16.60
CA ARG A 12 4.54 2.97 15.63
C ARG A 12 3.28 3.83 15.79
N ALA A 13 2.83 4.08 17.02
CA ALA A 13 1.68 4.92 17.31
C ALA A 13 1.88 6.36 16.80
N LEU A 14 3.02 6.99 17.09
CA LEU A 14 3.36 8.33 16.61
C LEU A 14 3.37 8.40 15.09
N ARG A 15 3.95 7.40 14.41
CA ARG A 15 3.98 7.37 12.94
C ARG A 15 2.59 7.20 12.34
N ARG A 16 1.75 6.34 12.92
CA ARG A 16 0.34 6.21 12.52
C ARG A 16 -0.40 7.54 12.70
N GLY A 17 -0.16 8.24 13.81
CA GLY A 17 -0.68 9.59 14.05
C GLY A 17 -0.24 10.59 12.98
N LEU A 18 1.06 10.63 12.66
CA LEU A 18 1.60 11.53 11.61
C LEU A 18 1.06 11.20 10.21
N ALA A 19 0.93 9.92 9.87
CA ALA A 19 0.33 9.49 8.60
C ALA A 19 -1.16 9.82 8.53
N TRP A 20 -1.90 9.62 9.62
CA TRP A 20 -3.30 10.05 9.74
C TRP A 20 -3.45 11.56 9.56
N LEU A 21 -2.56 12.36 10.15
CA LEU A 21 -2.50 13.82 9.96
C LEU A 21 -2.27 14.20 8.49
N ARG A 22 -1.41 13.49 7.76
CA ARG A 22 -1.23 13.71 6.30
C ARG A 22 -2.52 13.43 5.53
N LEU A 23 -3.34 12.49 5.96
CA LEU A 23 -4.60 12.18 5.29
C LEU A 23 -5.68 13.23 5.55
N LYS A 24 -5.72 13.81 6.75
CA LYS A 24 -6.74 14.78 7.17
C LYS A 24 -6.42 16.23 6.79
N VAL A 25 -5.14 16.62 6.84
CA VAL A 25 -4.72 18.00 6.56
C VAL A 25 -4.17 18.08 5.13
N ALA A 26 -4.86 18.83 4.28
CA ALA A 26 -4.43 19.08 2.91
C ALA A 26 -3.05 19.75 2.87
N GLU A 27 -2.24 19.40 1.87
CA GLU A 27 -0.82 19.78 1.78
C GLU A 27 -0.53 21.29 1.95
N PRO A 28 -1.27 22.24 1.34
CA PRO A 28 -0.95 23.67 1.50
C PRO A 28 -1.19 24.19 2.92
N TRP A 29 -2.02 23.51 3.71
CA TRP A 29 -2.39 23.95 5.06
C TRP A 29 -1.44 23.43 6.15
N ARG A 30 -0.64 22.40 5.87
CA ARG A 30 0.20 21.75 6.91
C ARG A 30 1.23 22.70 7.52
N LEU A 31 1.88 23.52 6.69
CA LEU A 31 2.87 24.49 7.13
C LEU A 31 2.25 25.68 7.89
N PRO A 32 1.25 26.42 7.36
CA PRO A 32 0.65 27.54 8.08
C PRO A 32 -0.06 27.08 9.35
N LEU A 33 -0.76 25.93 9.34
CA LEU A 33 -1.37 25.38 10.54
C LEU A 33 -0.32 24.97 11.59
N GLY A 34 0.81 24.43 11.15
CA GLY A 34 1.89 24.02 12.06
C GLY A 34 2.55 25.21 12.73
N ILE A 35 2.79 26.28 11.96
CA ILE A 35 3.30 27.56 12.47
C ILE A 35 2.28 28.18 13.42
N LEU A 36 1.01 28.24 13.05
CA LEU A 36 -0.07 28.79 13.88
C LEU A 36 -0.15 28.06 15.24
N ILE A 37 -0.16 26.72 15.23
CA ILE A 37 -0.18 25.92 16.47
C ILE A 37 1.06 26.20 17.31
N ALA A 38 2.25 26.26 16.70
CA ALA A 38 3.48 26.56 17.43
C ALA A 38 3.49 27.97 18.05
N VAL A 39 2.97 28.97 17.32
CA VAL A 39 2.85 30.36 17.79
C VAL A 39 1.83 30.47 18.92
N LEU A 40 0.65 29.86 18.78
CA LEU A 40 -0.35 29.82 19.86
C LEU A 40 0.20 29.10 21.09
N ALA A 41 0.89 27.98 20.90
CA ALA A 41 1.55 27.26 21.99
C ALA A 41 2.59 28.11 22.71
N ALA A 42 3.38 28.88 21.96
CA ALA A 42 4.34 29.82 22.51
C ALA A 42 3.66 31.02 23.20
N LEU A 43 2.51 31.50 22.73
CA LEU A 43 1.74 32.57 23.37
C LEU A 43 1.15 32.12 24.71
N PHE A 44 0.69 30.87 24.78
CA PHE A 44 0.11 30.24 25.97
C PHE A 44 1.13 29.44 26.80
N TRP A 45 2.44 29.69 26.65
CA TRP A 45 3.50 28.96 27.35
C TRP A 45 3.43 29.06 28.88
N TRP A 46 2.81 30.14 29.38
CA TRP A 46 2.63 30.44 30.80
C TRP A 46 1.48 29.67 31.45
N LEU A 47 0.61 29.00 30.66
CA LEU A 47 -0.42 28.11 31.17
C LEU A 47 0.20 26.73 31.46
N PRO A 48 0.36 26.33 32.74
CA PRO A 48 0.97 25.06 33.08
C PRO A 48 0.13 23.91 32.51
N GLY A 49 0.71 23.16 31.56
CA GLY A 49 0.07 21.99 30.95
C GLY A 49 -0.44 22.16 29.52
N LEU A 50 -0.74 23.37 29.03
CA LEU A 50 -1.27 23.56 27.66
C LEU A 50 -0.20 24.02 26.66
N GLY A 51 0.51 25.10 26.96
CA GLY A 51 1.46 25.70 26.01
C GLY A 51 2.67 24.80 25.72
N LEU A 52 3.21 24.15 26.74
CA LEU A 52 4.45 23.36 26.61
C LEU A 52 4.28 22.10 25.72
N TRP A 53 3.11 21.46 25.73
CA TRP A 53 2.86 20.23 24.95
C TRP A 53 2.46 20.51 23.49
N MET A 54 1.93 21.70 23.20
CA MET A 54 1.50 22.07 21.85
C MET A 54 2.68 22.49 20.94
N VAL A 55 3.81 22.93 21.51
CA VAL A 55 5.00 23.31 20.74
C VAL A 55 5.59 22.12 19.96
N PRO A 56 5.87 20.94 20.56
CA PRO A 56 6.34 19.77 19.81
C PRO A 56 5.37 19.32 18.70
N VAL A 57 4.05 19.44 18.92
CA VAL A 57 3.02 19.09 17.94
C VAL A 57 3.03 20.06 16.75
N GLY A 58 3.10 21.37 17.02
CA GLY A 58 3.21 22.40 15.99
C GLY A 58 4.47 22.25 15.14
N ILE A 59 5.63 22.02 15.79
CA ILE A 59 6.90 21.74 15.10
C ILE A 59 6.81 20.48 14.24
N ALA A 60 6.21 19.39 14.75
CA ALA A 60 6.04 18.16 13.98
C ALA A 60 5.16 18.37 12.74
N LEU A 61 4.08 19.14 12.86
CA LEU A 61 3.21 19.47 11.72
C LEU A 61 3.92 20.36 10.70
N ALA A 62 4.61 21.40 11.16
CA ALA A 62 5.39 22.30 10.29
C ALA A 62 6.49 21.53 9.54
N ALA A 63 7.21 20.63 10.24
CA ALA A 63 8.25 19.80 9.64
C ALA A 63 7.73 18.87 8.53
N LEU A 64 6.46 18.44 8.60
CA LEU A 64 5.81 17.70 7.51
C LEU A 64 5.63 18.57 6.25
N GLY A 65 5.40 19.87 6.41
CA GLY A 65 5.28 20.83 5.31
C GLY A 65 6.62 21.33 4.73
N VAL A 66 7.71 21.26 5.49
CA VAL A 66 9.04 21.73 5.04
C VAL A 66 9.70 20.78 4.03
N ARG A 67 9.42 19.47 4.08
CA ARG A 67 10.02 18.47 3.17
C ARG A 67 9.78 18.75 1.66
N PRO A 68 8.55 19.04 1.19
CA PRO A 68 8.32 19.37 -0.23
C PRO A 68 9.00 20.69 -0.63
N ILE A 69 9.08 21.68 0.26
CA ILE A 69 9.78 22.96 0.04
C ILE A 69 11.29 22.73 -0.10
N ARG A 70 11.88 21.90 0.76
CA ARG A 70 13.30 21.51 0.66
C ARG A 70 13.61 20.71 -0.61
N ARG A 71 12.67 19.88 -1.08
CA ARG A 71 12.76 19.19 -2.39
C ARG A 71 12.68 20.18 -3.56
N ARG A 72 11.88 21.24 -3.47
CA ARG A 72 11.82 22.33 -4.48
C ARG A 72 13.08 23.21 -4.47
N LEU A 73 13.64 23.51 -3.30
CA LEU A 73 14.86 24.31 -3.13
C LEU A 73 16.13 23.57 -3.59
N ASN A 74 16.17 22.25 -3.45
CA ASN A 74 17.28 21.41 -3.94
C ASN A 74 17.24 21.16 -5.47
N ARG A 75 16.39 21.87 -6.24
CA ARG A 75 16.32 21.77 -7.72
C ARG A 75 17.50 22.41 -8.46
N GLY A 76 18.52 22.90 -7.76
CA GLY A 76 19.72 23.52 -8.34
C GLY A 76 20.80 22.56 -8.87
N ARG A 77 20.61 21.24 -8.80
CA ARG A 77 21.43 20.29 -9.57
C ARG A 77 20.65 19.88 -10.82
N PRO A 78 21.21 20.03 -12.04
CA PRO A 78 20.58 19.46 -13.21
C PRO A 78 20.42 17.96 -12.98
N PRO A 79 19.20 17.41 -13.02
CA PRO A 79 19.02 15.98 -12.91
C PRO A 79 19.69 15.34 -14.13
N ALA A 80 20.60 14.38 -13.90
CA ALA A 80 20.81 13.33 -14.89
C ALA A 80 19.43 12.81 -15.30
N ARG A 81 19.18 12.55 -16.59
CA ARG A 81 17.87 12.17 -17.14
C ARG A 81 17.21 11.06 -16.31
N VAL A 82 16.42 11.43 -15.29
CA VAL A 82 15.65 10.49 -14.48
C VAL A 82 14.38 10.25 -15.26
N ILE A 83 14.32 9.11 -15.94
CA ILE A 83 13.04 8.49 -16.30
C ILE A 83 12.27 8.37 -14.96
N GLY A 84 11.07 8.93 -14.87
CA GLY A 84 10.27 8.89 -13.64
C GLY A 84 10.05 7.46 -13.14
N PRO A 85 9.56 7.27 -11.90
CA PRO A 85 9.32 5.93 -11.37
C PRO A 85 8.34 5.17 -12.28
N VAL A 86 8.71 3.95 -12.69
CA VAL A 86 7.87 3.12 -13.55
C VAL A 86 6.73 2.52 -12.73
N THR A 87 5.53 2.58 -13.25
CA THR A 87 4.33 1.96 -12.70
C THR A 87 4.20 0.54 -13.24
N ARG A 88 4.32 -0.45 -12.36
CA ARG A 88 4.29 -1.87 -12.69
C ARG A 88 3.09 -2.55 -12.07
N GLY A 89 2.27 -3.21 -12.88
CA GLY A 89 1.33 -4.22 -12.39
C GLY A 89 2.01 -5.58 -12.32
N HIS A 90 1.77 -6.31 -11.24
CA HIS A 90 2.16 -7.71 -11.07
C HIS A 90 0.89 -8.51 -10.83
N MET A 91 0.68 -9.54 -11.65
CA MET A 91 -0.54 -10.36 -11.64
C MET A 91 -0.18 -11.82 -11.81
N VAL A 92 -0.95 -12.68 -11.16
CA VAL A 92 -0.87 -14.14 -11.31
C VAL A 92 -2.24 -14.64 -11.71
N THR A 93 -2.27 -15.60 -12.64
CA THR A 93 -3.50 -16.27 -13.07
C THR A 93 -3.26 -17.77 -13.28
N VAL A 94 -4.34 -18.50 -13.56
CA VAL A 94 -4.41 -19.94 -13.87
C VAL A 94 -5.34 -20.14 -15.08
N PRO A 95 -5.25 -21.26 -15.82
CA PRO A 95 -5.97 -21.44 -17.09
C PRO A 95 -7.49 -21.31 -16.96
N GLU A 96 -8.07 -21.74 -15.84
CA GLU A 96 -9.50 -21.66 -15.58
C GLU A 96 -10.02 -20.22 -15.46
N ARG A 97 -9.12 -19.24 -15.32
CA ARG A 97 -9.43 -17.81 -15.23
C ARG A 97 -9.00 -17.02 -16.45
N GLU A 98 -8.68 -17.68 -17.58
CA GLU A 98 -8.18 -17.01 -18.78
C GLU A 98 -9.09 -15.88 -19.25
N GLU A 99 -10.40 -16.10 -19.39
CA GLU A 99 -11.36 -15.08 -19.84
C GLU A 99 -11.38 -13.87 -18.89
N ALA A 100 -11.51 -14.12 -17.58
CA ALA A 100 -11.51 -13.07 -16.56
C ALA A 100 -10.19 -12.28 -16.56
N MET A 101 -9.06 -12.99 -16.73
CA MET A 101 -7.73 -12.40 -16.85
C MET A 101 -7.63 -11.51 -18.08
N LEU A 102 -8.06 -11.96 -19.27
CA LEU A 102 -7.96 -11.19 -20.51
C LEU A 102 -8.76 -9.88 -20.40
N GLU A 103 -9.95 -9.93 -19.83
CA GLU A 103 -10.73 -8.72 -19.57
C GLU A 103 -10.07 -7.80 -18.55
N THR A 104 -9.45 -8.34 -17.51
CA THR A 104 -8.73 -7.57 -16.50
C THR A 104 -7.48 -6.91 -17.10
N VAL A 105 -6.72 -7.63 -17.93
CA VAL A 105 -5.58 -7.11 -18.70
C VAL A 105 -6.03 -5.95 -19.59
N ALA A 106 -7.15 -6.08 -20.30
CA ALA A 106 -7.69 -5.01 -21.16
C ALA A 106 -7.96 -3.70 -20.39
N ARG A 107 -8.34 -3.80 -19.11
CA ARG A 107 -8.59 -2.62 -18.25
C ARG A 107 -7.34 -2.08 -17.57
N ILE A 108 -6.40 -2.94 -17.18
CA ILE A 108 -5.21 -2.56 -16.41
C ILE A 108 -4.05 -2.16 -17.31
N ALA A 109 -3.83 -2.83 -18.43
CA ALA A 109 -2.69 -2.58 -19.31
C ALA A 109 -2.60 -1.10 -19.74
N PRO A 110 -3.70 -0.39 -20.10
CA PRO A 110 -3.63 1.03 -20.44
C PRO A 110 -3.28 1.96 -19.27
N GLN A 111 -3.36 1.47 -18.03
CA GLN A 111 -3.17 2.26 -16.81
C GLN A 111 -1.77 2.12 -16.19
N VAL A 112 -0.93 1.19 -16.69
CA VAL A 112 0.43 0.92 -16.16
C VAL A 112 1.48 1.03 -17.24
N ASP A 113 2.72 1.34 -16.85
CA ASP A 113 3.84 1.39 -17.78
C ASP A 113 4.27 -0.02 -18.20
N ARG A 114 4.17 -1.01 -17.28
CA ARG A 114 4.37 -2.45 -17.56
C ARG A 114 3.43 -3.31 -16.73
N LEU A 115 2.92 -4.38 -17.32
CA LEU A 115 2.16 -5.42 -16.62
C LEU A 115 2.91 -6.75 -16.72
N HIS A 116 3.39 -7.26 -15.59
CA HIS A 116 3.98 -8.60 -15.49
C HIS A 116 2.90 -9.59 -15.12
N LEU A 117 2.72 -10.61 -15.97
CA LEU A 117 1.65 -11.57 -15.85
C LEU A 117 2.25 -12.98 -15.76
N VAL A 118 2.13 -13.59 -14.60
CA VAL A 118 2.54 -14.98 -14.38
C VAL A 118 1.36 -15.90 -14.67
N LEU A 119 1.57 -16.79 -15.64
CA LEU A 119 0.59 -17.73 -16.18
C LEU A 119 0.86 -19.13 -15.58
N ASN A 120 0.49 -19.35 -14.32
CA ASN A 120 0.72 -20.65 -13.67
C ASN A 120 -0.11 -21.73 -14.38
N GLY A 121 0.52 -22.84 -14.75
CA GLY A 121 -0.18 -24.00 -15.33
C GLY A 121 -0.65 -23.84 -16.78
N PHE A 122 -0.31 -22.74 -17.46
CA PHE A 122 -0.59 -22.59 -18.90
C PHE A 122 0.42 -23.39 -19.73
N ASP A 123 -0.05 -24.02 -20.80
CA ASP A 123 0.81 -24.70 -21.79
C ASP A 123 1.40 -23.73 -22.81
N ALA A 124 0.69 -22.65 -23.11
CA ALA A 124 1.10 -21.62 -24.07
C ALA A 124 0.60 -20.23 -23.63
N ILE A 125 1.29 -19.18 -24.08
CA ILE A 125 0.88 -17.80 -23.84
C ILE A 125 -0.32 -17.50 -24.76
N PRO A 126 -1.47 -17.06 -24.24
CA PRO A 126 -2.61 -16.68 -25.07
C PRO A 126 -2.23 -15.61 -26.11
N GLU A 127 -2.51 -15.85 -27.38
CA GLU A 127 -2.11 -14.97 -28.50
C GLU A 127 -2.63 -13.53 -28.34
N VAL A 128 -3.82 -13.38 -27.74
CA VAL A 128 -4.46 -12.08 -27.46
C VAL A 128 -3.57 -11.16 -26.62
N LEU A 129 -2.71 -11.71 -25.76
CA LEU A 129 -1.77 -10.91 -24.96
C LEU A 129 -0.71 -10.21 -25.84
N GLY A 130 -0.42 -10.74 -27.02
CA GLY A 130 0.49 -10.14 -28.00
C GLY A 130 0.04 -8.78 -28.51
N ALA A 131 -1.24 -8.42 -28.35
CA ALA A 131 -1.75 -7.09 -28.71
C ALA A 131 -1.26 -5.97 -27.77
N TYR A 132 -0.72 -6.31 -26.59
CA TYR A 132 -0.32 -5.33 -25.58
C TYR A 132 1.20 -5.22 -25.48
N GLY A 133 1.77 -4.16 -26.07
CA GLY A 133 3.23 -3.94 -26.07
C GLY A 133 3.87 -3.69 -24.69
N ASN A 134 3.06 -3.50 -23.64
CA ASN A 134 3.51 -3.31 -22.26
C ASN A 134 3.18 -4.49 -21.33
N VAL A 135 2.62 -5.58 -21.85
CA VAL A 135 2.36 -6.81 -21.09
C VAL A 135 3.52 -7.79 -21.30
N SER A 136 4.04 -8.31 -20.19
CA SER A 136 5.14 -9.29 -20.15
C SER A 136 4.62 -10.59 -19.54
N PRO A 137 4.03 -11.48 -20.36
CA PRO A 137 3.59 -12.79 -19.89
C PRO A 137 4.77 -13.71 -19.60
N PHE A 138 4.63 -14.56 -18.59
CA PHE A 138 5.64 -15.54 -18.19
C PHE A 138 4.97 -16.83 -17.70
N ILE A 139 5.30 -17.95 -18.33
CA ILE A 139 4.90 -19.29 -17.86
C ILE A 139 6.05 -19.86 -17.02
N PRO A 140 5.86 -20.05 -15.71
CA PRO A 140 6.90 -20.64 -14.87
C PRO A 140 6.99 -22.15 -15.09
N LYS A 141 8.17 -22.73 -14.80
CA LYS A 141 8.41 -24.19 -14.90
C LYS A 141 7.61 -25.02 -13.89
N HIS A 142 7.18 -24.40 -12.79
CA HIS A 142 6.37 -25.00 -11.74
C HIS A 142 5.38 -23.95 -11.25
N ASP A 143 4.26 -24.39 -10.66
CA ASP A 143 3.28 -23.48 -10.08
C ASP A 143 3.90 -22.66 -8.96
N LEU A 144 3.85 -21.33 -9.10
CA LEU A 144 4.37 -20.40 -8.10
C LEU A 144 3.28 -19.93 -7.12
N GLY A 145 2.02 -20.32 -7.33
CA GLY A 145 0.89 -19.76 -6.61
C GLY A 145 0.93 -18.23 -6.63
N LEU A 146 0.53 -17.60 -5.52
CA LEU A 146 0.63 -16.15 -5.34
C LEU A 146 2.08 -15.63 -5.28
N GLY A 147 3.07 -16.50 -5.08
CA GLY A 147 4.49 -16.14 -5.08
C GLY A 147 4.94 -15.50 -6.40
N GLY A 148 4.25 -15.80 -7.51
CA GLY A 148 4.47 -15.16 -8.81
C GLY A 148 4.27 -13.64 -8.80
N LEU A 149 3.48 -13.09 -7.86
CA LEU A 149 3.29 -11.64 -7.70
C LEU A 149 4.60 -10.91 -7.33
N PHE A 150 5.59 -11.64 -6.81
CA PHE A 150 6.89 -11.08 -6.42
C PHE A 150 7.94 -11.15 -7.55
N LEU A 151 7.52 -11.53 -8.76
CA LEU A 151 8.34 -11.55 -9.97
C LEU A 151 7.85 -10.56 -11.03
N PRO A 152 8.76 -9.97 -11.82
CA PRO A 152 10.21 -9.93 -11.62
C PRO A 152 10.60 -8.93 -10.54
N ARG A 153 11.89 -8.86 -10.17
CA ARG A 153 12.37 -7.83 -9.26
C ARG A 153 12.22 -6.43 -9.90
N PRO A 154 11.47 -5.49 -9.29
CA PRO A 154 11.32 -4.13 -9.77
C PRO A 154 12.56 -3.28 -9.44
N GLY A 155 12.69 -2.11 -10.08
CA GLY A 155 13.63 -1.08 -9.64
C GLY A 155 13.21 -0.49 -8.29
N GLU A 156 14.17 0.00 -7.50
CA GLU A 156 13.92 0.42 -6.12
C GLU A 156 12.82 1.48 -5.96
N VAL A 157 12.77 2.43 -6.90
CA VAL A 157 11.85 3.57 -6.88
C VAL A 157 10.55 3.32 -7.64
N ASP A 158 10.41 2.16 -8.29
CA ASP A 158 9.23 1.81 -9.06
C ASP A 158 7.97 1.77 -8.17
N ARG A 159 6.81 1.95 -8.79
CA ARG A 159 5.50 1.82 -8.15
C ARG A 159 4.94 0.47 -8.53
N VAL A 160 4.90 -0.46 -7.57
CA VAL A 160 4.48 -1.83 -7.82
C VAL A 160 3.07 -2.01 -7.31
N LEU A 161 2.17 -2.42 -8.20
CA LEU A 161 0.82 -2.81 -7.90
C LEU A 161 0.74 -4.33 -7.91
N LEU A 162 0.24 -4.92 -6.83
CA LEU A 162 -0.13 -6.33 -6.80
C LEU A 162 -1.62 -6.42 -7.10
N LEU A 163 -1.96 -7.19 -8.13
CA LEU A 163 -3.27 -7.23 -8.78
C LEU A 163 -3.81 -8.66 -8.85
N SER A 164 -5.12 -8.78 -8.86
CA SER A 164 -5.82 -10.04 -9.15
C SER A 164 -6.49 -9.97 -10.53
N ASP A 165 -6.85 -11.12 -11.09
CA ASP A 165 -7.61 -11.26 -12.33
C ASP A 165 -9.14 -11.21 -12.12
N ASP A 166 -9.60 -11.21 -10.86
CA ASP A 166 -11.00 -11.40 -10.48
C ASP A 166 -11.75 -10.12 -10.06
N PHE A 167 -11.16 -8.94 -10.21
CA PHE A 167 -11.86 -7.66 -9.96
C PHE A 167 -12.29 -6.97 -11.25
N ALA A 168 -13.43 -6.27 -11.18
CA ALA A 168 -13.86 -5.37 -12.24
C ALA A 168 -13.20 -3.99 -12.04
N TYR A 169 -11.90 -3.88 -12.37
CA TYR A 169 -11.15 -2.65 -12.15
C TYR A 169 -11.78 -1.43 -12.84
N PRO A 170 -11.92 -0.29 -12.15
CA PRO A 170 -12.33 0.96 -12.77
C PRO A 170 -11.20 1.54 -13.64
N THR A 171 -11.57 2.37 -14.62
CA THR A 171 -10.62 2.98 -15.57
C THR A 171 -9.66 3.98 -14.92
N ASP A 172 -9.95 4.40 -13.70
CA ASP A 172 -9.11 5.30 -12.91
C ASP A 172 -8.42 4.62 -11.73
N TYR A 173 -8.48 3.30 -11.64
CA TYR A 173 -7.96 2.50 -10.51
C TYR A 173 -6.51 2.85 -10.16
N VAL A 174 -5.60 2.74 -11.14
CA VAL A 174 -4.16 2.94 -10.90
C VAL A 174 -3.88 4.38 -10.50
N ARG A 175 -4.48 5.34 -11.21
CA ARG A 175 -4.35 6.77 -10.91
C ARG A 175 -4.78 7.08 -9.48
N THR A 176 -5.93 6.55 -9.06
CA THR A 176 -6.50 6.78 -7.73
C THR A 176 -5.65 6.13 -6.64
N LEU A 177 -5.19 4.90 -6.84
CA LEU A 177 -4.31 4.21 -5.89
C LEU A 177 -2.94 4.89 -5.76
N LEU A 178 -2.35 5.33 -6.88
CA LEU A 178 -1.12 6.13 -6.90
C LEU A 178 -1.30 7.45 -6.15
N ALA A 179 -2.43 8.14 -6.32
CA ALA A 179 -2.74 9.37 -5.58
C ALA A 179 -2.81 9.12 -4.06
N HIS A 180 -3.38 7.99 -3.63
CA HIS A 180 -3.35 7.59 -2.22
C HIS A 180 -1.93 7.31 -1.72
N GLY A 181 -1.14 6.55 -2.48
CA GLY A 181 0.26 6.27 -2.19
C GLY A 181 1.10 7.55 -2.08
N ALA A 182 0.90 8.51 -2.98
CA ALA A 182 1.57 9.81 -2.97
C ALA A 182 1.22 10.63 -1.73
N ARG A 183 -0.08 10.66 -1.34
CA ARG A 183 -0.55 11.40 -0.17
C ARG A 183 0.01 10.86 1.15
N LEU A 184 0.15 9.54 1.26
CA LEU A 184 0.72 8.88 2.44
C LEU A 184 2.26 8.90 2.44
N GLY A 185 2.85 8.78 1.25
CA GLY A 185 4.28 8.62 1.01
C GLY A 185 4.70 7.16 1.15
N LEU A 186 5.11 6.53 0.05
CA LEU A 186 5.44 5.10 0.01
C LEU A 186 6.79 4.74 0.67
N ASP A 187 7.59 5.71 1.10
CA ASP A 187 8.88 5.48 1.78
C ASP A 187 8.77 4.60 3.04
N ARG A 188 7.60 4.58 3.69
CA ARG A 188 7.31 3.77 4.90
C ARG A 188 5.88 3.25 4.96
N ASN A 189 5.12 3.39 3.88
CA ASN A 189 3.72 3.02 3.85
C ASN A 189 3.47 2.10 2.66
N VAL A 190 2.58 1.16 2.88
CA VAL A 190 2.00 0.30 1.85
C VAL A 190 0.50 0.54 1.88
N VAL A 191 -0.13 0.62 0.73
CA VAL A 191 -1.55 0.94 0.63
C VAL A 191 -2.28 -0.15 -0.13
N GLY A 192 -3.54 -0.40 0.20
CA GLY A 192 -4.39 -1.28 -0.59
C GLY A 192 -5.87 -1.10 -0.29
N TYR A 193 -6.73 -1.86 -0.98
CA TYR A 193 -8.17 -1.73 -0.83
C TYR A 193 -8.77 -2.78 0.11
N ASP A 194 -8.31 -4.03 0.03
CA ASP A 194 -8.70 -5.09 0.96
C ASP A 194 -7.70 -5.22 2.11
N GLY A 195 -8.19 -5.07 3.34
CA GLY A 195 -7.35 -5.20 4.51
C GLY A 195 -8.14 -5.39 5.80
N THR A 196 -7.45 -5.89 6.82
CA THR A 196 -8.05 -6.24 8.11
C THR A 196 -7.35 -5.47 9.22
N ALA A 197 -8.10 -4.62 9.93
CA ALA A 197 -7.62 -4.02 11.17
C ALA A 197 -7.79 -5.01 12.32
N LEU A 198 -6.74 -5.14 13.12
CA LEU A 198 -6.78 -5.86 14.39
C LEU A 198 -7.21 -4.88 15.47
N SER A 199 -8.33 -5.15 16.13
CA SER A 199 -8.86 -4.33 17.23
C SER A 199 -9.11 -5.17 18.48
N LYS A 200 -9.39 -4.52 19.61
CA LYS A 200 -9.76 -5.22 20.85
C LYS A 200 -11.05 -6.04 20.68
N ASP A 201 -11.97 -5.53 19.87
CA ASP A 201 -13.29 -6.12 19.61
C ASP A 201 -13.24 -7.21 18.51
N GLY A 202 -12.04 -7.62 18.11
CA GLY A 202 -11.80 -8.59 17.05
C GLY A 202 -11.34 -7.96 15.72
N PRO A 203 -11.08 -8.81 14.72
CA PRO A 203 -10.66 -8.37 13.39
C PRO A 203 -11.82 -7.66 12.66
N ARG A 204 -11.52 -6.53 12.03
CA ARG A 204 -12.45 -5.80 11.16
C ARG A 204 -11.90 -5.73 9.75
N ARG A 205 -12.57 -6.40 8.82
CA ARG A 205 -12.24 -6.36 7.38
C ARG A 205 -12.79 -5.09 6.73
N TYR A 206 -12.03 -4.54 5.79
CA TYR A 206 -12.41 -3.45 4.90
C TYR A 206 -12.39 -3.96 3.46
N ALA A 207 -13.46 -4.64 3.04
CA ALA A 207 -13.55 -5.26 1.70
C ALA A 207 -13.54 -4.21 0.56
N PRO A 208 -12.89 -4.48 -0.59
CA PRO A 208 -12.64 -3.49 -1.64
C PRO A 208 -13.93 -2.88 -2.24
N GLU A 209 -15.01 -3.63 -2.27
CA GLU A 209 -16.33 -3.22 -2.75
C GLU A 209 -17.12 -2.36 -1.76
N ALA A 210 -16.73 -2.39 -0.47
CA ALA A 210 -17.41 -1.61 0.57
C ALA A 210 -16.88 -0.16 0.61
N ARG A 211 -17.75 0.79 0.95
CA ARG A 211 -17.35 2.20 1.15
C ARG A 211 -16.37 2.32 2.32
N LEU A 212 -15.30 3.10 2.12
CA LEU A 212 -14.44 3.56 3.20
C LEU A 212 -14.16 5.06 3.04
N GLY A 213 -14.67 5.89 3.96
CA GLY A 213 -14.56 7.35 3.84
C GLY A 213 -13.18 7.94 4.16
N TYR A 214 -12.32 7.21 4.87
CA TYR A 214 -10.97 7.67 5.22
C TYR A 214 -10.03 6.49 5.42
N ALA A 215 -8.73 6.66 5.13
CA ALA A 215 -7.81 5.54 5.20
C ALA A 215 -7.70 5.01 6.64
N ARG A 216 -7.47 3.71 6.78
CA ARG A 216 -7.34 2.99 8.06
C ARG A 216 -6.00 2.28 8.11
N GLY A 217 -5.29 2.44 9.22
CA GLY A 217 -4.18 1.53 9.52
C GLY A 217 -4.75 0.13 9.72
N VAL A 218 -4.16 -0.84 9.03
CA VAL A 218 -4.56 -2.25 9.12
C VAL A 218 -3.39 -3.08 9.65
N GLY A 219 -3.66 -4.32 10.06
CA GLY A 219 -2.62 -5.31 10.37
C GLY A 219 -2.26 -6.17 9.17
N LEU A 220 -3.20 -6.34 8.24
CA LEU A 220 -3.09 -7.19 7.06
C LEU A 220 -3.68 -6.48 5.84
N LEU A 221 -3.04 -6.66 4.69
CA LEU A 221 -3.56 -6.34 3.36
C LEU A 221 -3.63 -7.64 2.55
N SER A 222 -4.68 -7.81 1.73
CA SER A 222 -4.64 -8.85 0.69
C SER A 222 -3.49 -8.57 -0.27
N LEU A 223 -2.95 -9.59 -0.93
CA LEU A 223 -1.93 -9.45 -1.98
C LEU A 223 -2.50 -8.96 -3.31
N GLU A 224 -3.81 -8.72 -3.41
CA GLU A 224 -4.50 -8.56 -4.71
C GLU A 224 -4.87 -7.11 -5.06
N THR A 225 -4.71 -6.19 -4.11
CA THR A 225 -5.08 -4.78 -4.27
C THR A 225 -4.07 -3.82 -3.66
N VAL A 226 -2.77 -4.13 -3.76
CA VAL A 226 -1.70 -3.42 -3.03
C VAL A 226 -0.93 -2.49 -3.94
N LEU A 227 -0.48 -1.36 -3.40
CA LEU A 227 0.57 -0.52 -3.96
C LEU A 227 1.70 -0.31 -2.94
N LEU A 228 2.94 -0.50 -3.41
CA LEU A 228 4.16 -0.31 -2.65
C LEU A 228 5.31 0.23 -3.52
N SER A 229 6.40 0.66 -2.89
CA SER A 229 7.65 0.97 -3.59
C SER A 229 8.37 -0.32 -3.99
N GLY A 230 9.07 -0.33 -5.11
CA GLY A 230 9.78 -1.53 -5.58
C GLY A 230 10.81 -2.09 -4.60
N CYS A 231 11.50 -1.22 -3.85
CA CYS A 231 12.42 -1.64 -2.77
C CYS A 231 11.72 -2.38 -1.61
N HIS A 232 10.41 -2.22 -1.45
CA HIS A 232 9.63 -2.86 -0.38
C HIS A 232 9.01 -4.21 -0.80
N LEU A 233 9.08 -4.55 -2.08
CA LEU A 233 8.56 -5.84 -2.56
C LEU A 233 9.35 -6.97 -1.88
N PRO A 234 8.68 -8.01 -1.34
CA PRO A 234 9.36 -9.20 -0.86
C PRO A 234 10.17 -9.87 -1.99
N PRO A 235 11.30 -10.52 -1.68
CA PRO A 235 11.89 -11.52 -2.57
C PRO A 235 10.92 -12.70 -2.80
N VAL A 236 10.98 -13.30 -3.99
CA VAL A 236 10.22 -14.52 -4.30
C VAL A 236 10.55 -15.64 -3.30
N GLY A 237 9.53 -16.40 -2.88
CA GLY A 237 9.66 -17.50 -1.92
C GLY A 237 9.74 -17.10 -0.44
N GLN A 238 9.74 -15.79 -0.11
CA GLN A 238 9.68 -15.34 1.29
C GLN A 238 8.27 -15.06 1.79
N VAL A 239 7.33 -14.85 0.87
CA VAL A 239 5.93 -14.57 1.15
C VAL A 239 5.09 -15.44 0.23
N GLU A 240 4.17 -16.21 0.81
CA GLU A 240 3.27 -17.10 0.08
C GLU A 240 1.81 -16.66 0.23
N ASP A 241 1.48 -15.93 1.30
CA ASP A 241 0.14 -15.50 1.63
C ASP A 241 0.11 -14.10 2.28
N ALA A 242 -1.09 -13.61 2.58
CA ALA A 242 -1.28 -12.30 3.21
C ALA A 242 -0.71 -12.20 4.64
N ALA A 243 -0.60 -13.32 5.37
CA ALA A 243 -0.05 -13.34 6.72
C ALA A 243 1.49 -13.23 6.70
N GLY A 244 2.14 -13.96 5.79
CA GLY A 244 3.55 -13.81 5.47
C GLY A 244 3.87 -12.40 4.99
N PHE A 245 2.99 -11.80 4.17
CA PHE A 245 3.16 -10.42 3.76
C PHE A 245 3.05 -9.45 4.93
N ALA A 246 2.08 -9.63 5.83
CA ALA A 246 1.97 -8.82 7.04
C ALA A 246 3.22 -8.93 7.93
N SER A 247 3.77 -10.14 8.07
CA SER A 247 5.03 -10.38 8.79
C SER A 247 6.21 -9.64 8.15
N TRP A 248 6.33 -9.73 6.82
CA TRP A 248 7.33 -9.01 6.04
C TRP A 248 7.24 -7.49 6.25
N LEU A 249 6.03 -6.92 6.14
CA LEU A 249 5.81 -5.48 6.33
C LEU A 249 6.19 -5.04 7.74
N SER A 250 5.87 -5.85 8.76
CA SER A 250 6.24 -5.58 10.15
C SER A 250 7.76 -5.58 10.34
N GLY A 251 8.45 -6.61 9.83
CA GLY A 251 9.91 -6.73 9.88
C GLY A 251 10.64 -5.61 9.13
N ALA A 252 10.06 -5.13 8.03
CA ALA A 252 10.56 -4.00 7.25
C ALA A 252 10.17 -2.61 7.82
N ASP A 253 9.50 -2.55 8.97
CA ASP A 253 9.04 -1.31 9.62
C ASP A 253 8.13 -0.46 8.70
N LEU A 254 7.29 -1.14 7.90
CA LEU A 254 6.32 -0.58 6.97
C LEU A 254 4.92 -0.56 7.58
N LEU A 255 4.16 0.49 7.26
CA LEU A 255 2.80 0.68 7.75
C LEU A 255 1.78 0.39 6.65
N PRO A 256 0.95 -0.66 6.79
CA PRO A 256 -0.11 -0.94 5.83
C PRO A 256 -1.39 -0.13 6.09
N TRP A 257 -2.01 0.33 5.00
CA TRP A 257 -3.22 1.16 5.03
C TRP A 257 -4.28 0.65 4.06
N ALA A 258 -5.50 0.42 4.55
CA ALA A 258 -6.69 0.35 3.71
C ALA A 258 -7.11 1.76 3.30
N VAL A 259 -7.28 2.04 2.01
CA VAL A 259 -7.49 3.40 1.48
C VAL A 259 -8.96 3.69 1.11
N PRO A 260 -9.35 4.98 1.03
CA PRO A 260 -10.73 5.37 0.77
C PRO A 260 -11.24 4.94 -0.60
N ARG A 261 -12.55 4.68 -0.69
CA ARG A 261 -13.28 4.38 -1.92
C ARG A 261 -14.79 4.48 -1.68
N GLU A 262 -15.53 4.64 -2.77
CA GLU A 262 -16.98 4.57 -2.78
C GLU A 262 -17.47 3.12 -2.82
N ALA A 263 -18.70 2.88 -2.35
CA ALA A 263 -19.30 1.56 -2.44
C ALA A 263 -19.46 1.13 -3.92
N GLY A 264 -19.13 -0.12 -4.22
CA GLY A 264 -19.24 -0.68 -5.57
C GLY A 264 -18.19 -0.17 -6.57
N TRP A 265 -17.21 0.64 -6.14
CA TRP A 265 -16.18 1.17 -7.04
C TRP A 265 -15.19 0.10 -7.55
N LEU A 266 -14.87 -0.89 -6.71
CA LEU A 266 -14.04 -2.04 -7.07
C LEU A 266 -14.75 -3.35 -6.68
N PRO A 267 -15.75 -3.79 -7.45
CA PRO A 267 -16.49 -5.01 -7.13
C PRO A 267 -15.73 -6.26 -7.61
N PRO A 268 -15.89 -7.40 -6.91
CA PRO A 268 -15.43 -8.69 -7.43
C PRO A 268 -16.24 -9.07 -8.67
N ARG A 269 -15.65 -9.88 -9.55
CA ARG A 269 -16.33 -10.41 -10.74
C ARG A 269 -17.25 -11.56 -10.35
N PRO A 270 -18.51 -11.56 -10.80
CA PRO A 270 -19.49 -12.59 -10.43
C PRO A 270 -19.13 -14.02 -10.84
N ALA A 271 -18.38 -14.18 -11.94
CA ALA A 271 -18.07 -15.49 -12.53
C ALA A 271 -17.11 -16.36 -11.69
N LEU A 272 -16.59 -15.86 -10.57
CA LEU A 272 -15.62 -16.56 -9.71
C LEU A 272 -16.09 -16.71 -8.25
N ILE A 273 -17.38 -16.45 -7.98
CA ILE A 273 -17.98 -16.51 -6.63
C ILE A 273 -17.96 -17.93 -6.02
N GLU A 274 -17.69 -18.98 -6.80
CA GLU A 274 -17.72 -20.37 -6.30
C GLU A 274 -16.51 -20.81 -5.45
N LYS A 275 -15.43 -20.01 -5.34
CA LYS A 275 -14.45 -20.26 -4.28
C LYS A 275 -14.92 -19.61 -2.99
N PRO A 276 -15.08 -20.34 -1.86
CA PRO A 276 -15.12 -19.67 -0.58
C PRO A 276 -13.84 -18.84 -0.50
N LEU A 277 -13.98 -17.51 -0.38
CA LEU A 277 -12.91 -16.60 0.06
C LEU A 277 -12.11 -17.38 1.08
N THR A 278 -10.91 -17.83 0.70
CA THR A 278 -10.15 -18.87 1.42
C THR A 278 -10.42 -18.71 2.89
N ALA A 279 -11.21 -19.65 3.43
CA ALA A 279 -11.52 -19.68 4.84
C ALA A 279 -10.17 -19.50 5.53
N PHE A 280 -10.01 -18.41 6.29
CA PHE A 280 -8.81 -18.15 7.07
C PHE A 280 -8.41 -19.48 7.72
N PRO A 281 -7.29 -20.12 7.33
CA PRO A 281 -7.01 -21.47 7.80
C PRO A 281 -6.88 -21.41 9.31
N HIS A 282 -7.74 -22.17 9.99
CA HIS A 282 -7.80 -22.46 11.43
C HIS A 282 -6.88 -21.59 12.30
N GLN A 283 -7.43 -20.46 12.70
CA GLN A 283 -6.72 -19.33 13.27
C GLN A 283 -7.05 -19.24 14.78
N GLY A 284 -6.68 -20.27 15.53
CA GLY A 284 -6.73 -20.24 17.00
C GLY A 284 -5.35 -19.90 17.58
N GLN A 285 -4.38 -20.77 17.32
CA GLN A 285 -3.04 -20.69 17.89
C GLN A 285 -2.21 -19.51 17.33
N ARG A 286 -2.20 -19.32 16.00
CA ARG A 286 -1.31 -18.37 15.31
C ARG A 286 -1.65 -16.88 15.58
N TRP A 287 -2.86 -16.59 16.09
CA TRP A 287 -3.25 -15.24 16.49
C TRP A 287 -2.73 -14.84 17.87
N GLN A 288 -2.65 -15.80 18.80
CA GLN A 288 -2.06 -15.56 20.12
C GLN A 288 -0.59 -15.15 19.95
N ASP A 289 0.16 -15.93 19.15
CA ASP A 289 1.57 -15.67 18.85
C ASP A 289 1.80 -14.29 18.22
N TRP A 290 0.87 -13.80 17.40
CA TRP A 290 0.96 -12.48 16.76
C TRP A 290 0.55 -11.31 17.69
N ARG A 291 -0.40 -11.54 18.62
CA ARG A 291 -0.71 -10.56 19.68
C ARG A 291 0.46 -10.40 20.64
N ASP A 292 1.13 -11.50 20.95
CA ASP A 292 2.24 -11.52 21.91
C ASP A 292 3.55 -10.98 21.31
N ALA A 293 3.66 -10.94 19.98
CA ALA A 293 4.80 -10.37 19.25
C ALA A 293 4.67 -8.88 18.83
N ALA A 294 3.50 -8.25 19.01
CA ALA A 294 3.19 -6.90 18.51
C ALA A 294 3.34 -5.78 19.56
#